data_AF-A0A7J4SXD0-F1
#
_entry.id   AF-A0A7J4SXD0-F1
#
_cell.length_a   1.000
_cell.length_b   1.000
_cell.length_c   1.000
_cell.angle_alpha   90.00
_cell.angle_beta   90.00
_cell.angle_gamma   90.00
#
_symmetry.space_group_name_H-M   'P 1'
#
loop_
_entity.id
_entity.type
_entity.pdbx_description
1 polymer ?
#
loop_
_entity_poly.entity_id
_entity_poly.type
_entity_poly.pdbx_seq_one_letter_code
_entity_poly.pdbx_strand_id
1 'polypeptide(L)' 'VWEWFENGAYFYICGDKQYMAKDVHRALIEIAMEHGGMSEADATHFIEKTMMKEQKRYLRDVY' A
#
# COMPACT_ATOMS: atom_id res chain seq x y z
N VAL A 1 -8.45 -0.30 8.06
CA VAL A 1 -7.65 -0.43 6.82
C VAL A 1 -6.90 -1.76 6.79
N TRP A 2 -6.12 -2.08 7.83
CA TRP A 2 -5.38 -3.34 7.90
C TRP A 2 -6.24 -4.59 7.66
N GLU A 3 -7.39 -4.71 8.33
CA GLU A 3 -8.34 -5.82 8.11
C GLU A 3 -8.78 -5.93 6.63
N TRP A 4 -8.87 -4.82 5.89
CA TRP A 4 -9.17 -4.86 4.46
C TRP A 4 -7.99 -5.36 3.62
N PHE A 5 -6.75 -5.09 4.05
CA PHE A 5 -5.57 -5.69 3.43
C PHE A 5 -5.60 -7.21 3.60
N GLU A 6 -5.88 -7.71 4.81
CA GLU A 6 -5.95 -9.15 5.08
C GLU A 6 -7.08 -9.83 4.30
N ASN A 7 -8.22 -9.15 4.16
CA ASN A 7 -9.37 -9.66 3.43
C ASN A 7 -9.31 -9.45 1.90
N GLY A 8 -8.14 -9.12 1.35
CA GLY A 8 -7.96 -9.09 -0.11
C GLY A 8 -8.57 -7.87 -0.83
N ALA A 9 -8.88 -6.78 -0.12
CA ALA A 9 -9.47 -5.59 -0.73
C ALA A 9 -8.57 -4.95 -1.80
N TYR A 10 -9.21 -4.26 -2.75
CA TYR A 10 -8.57 -3.44 -3.76
C TYR A 10 -8.47 -1.98 -3.31
N PHE A 11 -7.32 -1.37 -3.57
CA PHE A 11 -6.96 0.00 -3.27
C PHE A 11 -6.57 0.74 -4.56
N TYR A 12 -7.17 1.90 -4.75
CA TYR A 12 -6.93 2.78 -5.88
C TYR A 12 -6.63 4.17 -5.37
N ILE A 13 -5.60 4.80 -5.91
CA ILE A 13 -5.35 6.23 -5.69
C ILE A 13 -5.28 6.94 -7.02
N CYS A 14 -5.83 8.15 -7.07
CA CYS A 14 -5.70 9.05 -8.22
C CYS A 14 -5.44 10.47 -7.76
N GLY A 15 -4.72 11.25 -8.58
CA GLY A 15 -4.39 12.65 -8.30
C GLY A 15 -2.89 12.93 -8.30
N ASP A 16 -2.45 13.83 -7.41
CA ASP A 16 -1.11 14.40 -7.44
C ASP A 16 0.00 13.34 -7.23
N LYS A 17 0.86 13.23 -8.24
CA LYS A 17 2.02 12.33 -8.23
C LYS A 17 3.16 12.85 -7.33
N GLN A 18 3.27 14.16 -7.15
CA GLN A 18 4.48 14.75 -6.56
C GLN A 18 4.53 14.58 -5.04
N TYR A 19 3.39 14.71 -4.36
CA TYR A 19 3.23 14.67 -2.91
C TYR A 19 2.24 13.57 -2.50
N MET A 20 0.97 13.65 -2.94
CA MET A 20 -0.10 12.78 -2.44
C MET A 20 0.21 11.29 -2.67
N ALA A 21 0.62 10.91 -3.88
CA ALA A 21 0.91 9.52 -4.20
C ALA A 21 2.03 8.90 -3.33
N LYS A 22 3.01 9.72 -2.94
CA LYS A 22 4.14 9.29 -2.09
C LYS A 22 3.71 9.18 -0.64
N ASP A 23 2.97 10.17 -0.15
CA ASP A 23 2.52 10.21 1.25
C ASP A 23 1.51 9.10 1.53
N VAL A 24 0.57 8.85 0.61
CA VAL A 24 -0.35 7.71 0.73
C VAL A 24 0.41 6.40 0.69
N HIS A 25 1.36 6.22 -0.23
CA HIS A 25 2.18 5.01 -0.28
C HIS A 25 2.92 4.74 1.05
N ARG A 26 3.54 5.77 1.62
CA ARG A 26 4.21 5.66 2.92
C ARG A 26 3.22 5.31 4.03
N ALA A 27 2.05 5.95 4.06
CA ALA A 27 1.01 5.65 5.06
C ALA A 27 0.53 4.19 4.98
N LEU A 28 0.40 3.59 3.78
CA LEU A 28 0.04 2.18 3.65
C LEU A 28 1.13 1.24 4.20
N ILE A 29 2.41 1.59 4.04
CA ILE A 29 3.53 0.85 4.64
C ILE A 29 3.50 0.96 6.16
N GLU A 30 3.32 2.18 6.70
CA GLU A 30 3.23 2.43 8.14
C GLU A 30 2.06 1.64 8.77
N ILE A 31 0.90 1.61 8.12
CA ILE A 31 -0.25 0.79 8.53
C ILE A 31 0.12 -0.70 8.60
N ALA A 32 0.86 -1.21 7.61
CA ALA A 32 1.29 -2.61 7.59
C ALA A 32 2.33 -2.93 8.68
N MET A 33 3.20 -1.98 9.02
CA MET A 33 4.12 -2.11 10.14
C MET A 33 3.38 -2.14 11.48
N GLU A 34 2.53 -1.13 11.73
CA GLU A 34 1.88 -0.93 13.02
C GLU A 34 0.82 -2.02 13.32
N HIS A 35 -0.02 -2.35 12.34
CA HIS A 35 -1.14 -3.26 12.55
C HIS A 35 -0.86 -4.69 12.06
N GLY A 36 0.06 -4.86 11.12
CA GLY A 36 0.49 -6.17 10.62
C GLY A 36 1.69 -6.76 11.35
N GLY A 37 2.32 -6.01 12.26
CA GLY A 37 3.52 -6.45 12.98
C GLY A 37 4.71 -6.70 12.08
N MET A 38 4.73 -6.10 10.88
CA MET A 38 5.77 -6.29 9.88
C MET A 38 6.98 -5.39 10.17
N SER A 39 8.18 -5.87 9.83
CA SER A 39 9.33 -4.97 9.72
C SER A 39 9.11 -3.98 8.56
N GLU A 40 9.84 -2.87 8.55
CA GLU A 40 9.76 -1.91 7.42
C GLU A 40 10.05 -2.59 6.07
N ALA A 41 11.02 -3.51 6.04
CA ALA A 41 11.37 -4.27 4.85
C ALA A 41 10.22 -5.18 4.39
N ASP A 42 9.58 -5.89 5.33
CA ASP A 42 8.47 -6.79 5.04
C ASP A 42 7.21 -6.02 4.63
N ALA A 43 6.91 -4.90 5.29
CA ALA A 43 5.80 -4.02 4.97
C ALA A 43 5.96 -3.41 3.57
N THR A 44 7.17 -2.94 3.24
CA THR A 44 7.50 -2.44 1.90
C THR A 44 7.34 -3.53 0.85
N HIS A 45 7.84 -4.75 1.13
CA HIS A 45 7.67 -5.89 0.25
C HIS A 45 6.18 -6.22 0.02
N PHE A 46 5.40 -6.26 1.10
CA PHE A 46 3.98 -6.57 1.06
C PHE A 46 3.20 -5.56 0.20
N ILE A 47 3.42 -4.25 0.39
CA ILE A 47 2.75 -3.23 -0.41
C ILE A 47 3.23 -3.26 -1.87
N GLU A 48 4.54 -3.26 -2.12
CA GLU A 48 5.09 -3.06 -3.48
C GLU A 48 5.17 -4.31 -4.36
N LYS A 49 5.34 -5.50 -3.76
CA LYS A 49 5.44 -6.75 -4.51
C LYS A 49 4.11 -7.48 -4.45
N THR A 50 3.65 -7.79 -3.24
CA THR A 50 2.45 -8.60 -3.07
C THR A 50 1.20 -7.86 -3.53
N MET A 51 0.89 -6.69 -2.97
CA MET A 51 -0.34 -5.97 -3.32
C MET A 51 -0.31 -5.34 -4.71
N MET A 52 0.82 -4.73 -5.12
CA MET A 52 0.91 -4.04 -6.42
C MET A 52 1.18 -4.98 -7.61
N LYS A 53 2.14 -5.91 -7.51
CA LYS A 53 2.64 -6.66 -8.68
C LYS A 53 1.97 -8.02 -8.82
N GLU A 54 1.94 -8.79 -7.73
CA GLU A 54 1.45 -10.18 -7.74
C GLU A 54 -0.08 -10.22 -7.73
N GLN A 55 -0.69 -9.55 -6.75
CA GLN A 55 -2.14 -9.56 -6.56
C GLN A 55 -2.85 -8.48 -7.36
N LYS A 56 -2.12 -7.45 -7.84
CA LYS A 56 -2.65 -6.33 -8.63
C LYS A 56 -3.89 -5.70 -7.99
N ARG A 57 -3.84 -5.51 -6.67
CA ARG A 57 -4.91 -4.93 -5.87
C ARG A 57 -4.56 -3.59 -5.25
N TYR A 58 -3.34 -3.08 -5.48
CA TYR A 58 -3.02 -1.68 -5.23
C TYR A 58 -2.60 -1.01 -6.53
N LEU A 59 -3.42 -0.08 -7.02
CA LEU A 59 -3.25 0.61 -8.30
C LEU A 59 -3.17 2.12 -8.09
N ARG A 60 -2.38 2.79 -8.94
CA ARG A 60 -2.14 4.22 -8.87
C ARG A 60 -2.31 4.83 -10.26
N ASP A 61 -3.22 5.79 -10.38
CA ASP A 61 -3.42 6.60 -11.57
C ASP A 61 -3.12 8.07 -11.22
N VAL A 62 -1.84 8.42 -11.23
CA VAL A 62 -1.33 9.68 -10.67
C VAL A 62 -0.55 10.47 -11.72
N TYR A 63 -0.79 11.78 -11.75
CA TYR A 63 -0.26 12.71 -12.73
C TYR A 63 0.51 13.86 -12.08
#